data_AF-A0AB74KBJ7-F1
#
_entry.id   AF-A0AB74KBJ7-F1
#
_cell.length_a   1.000
_cell.length_b   1.000
_cell.length_c   1.000
_cell.angle_alpha   90.00
_cell.angle_beta   90.00
_cell.angle_gamma   90.00
#
_symmetry.space_group_name_H-M   'P 1'
#
loop_
_entity.id
_entity.type
_entity.pdbx_description
1 polymer ?
#
loop_
_entity_poly.entity_id
_entity_poly.type
_entity_poly.pdbx_seq_one_letter_code
_entity_poly.pdbx_strand_id
1 'polypeptide(L)'
;MRPAGVLRKEKFALRLEHFMLKSQVISLYRKAIRGTRGIPFDEARYETLKWFRMDFERNRWESDPDRIKYQIQSMQREIKNSLPNYDLSMRPAEGFPRFWKQSGTE
;
A
#
# COMPACT_ATOMS: atom_id res chain seq x y z
N MET A 1 -17.86 7.63 35.63
CA MET A 1 -18.08 8.82 34.77
C MET A 1 -16.72 9.46 34.50
N ARG A 2 -16.23 9.50 33.24
CA ARG A 2 -14.89 10.07 32.95
C ARG A 2 -14.96 11.61 32.96
N PRO A 3 -13.99 12.33 33.54
CA PRO A 3 -14.00 13.79 33.60
C PRO A 3 -13.79 14.43 32.21
N ALA A 4 -14.49 15.53 31.93
CA ALA A 4 -14.54 16.17 30.60
C ALA A 4 -13.17 16.55 30.01
N GLY A 5 -12.18 16.87 30.86
CA GLY A 5 -10.81 17.18 30.41
C GLY A 5 -10.08 15.99 29.79
N VAL A 6 -10.38 14.76 30.23
CA VAL A 6 -9.78 13.53 29.69
C VAL A 6 -10.33 13.22 28.30
N LEU A 7 -11.64 13.38 28.10
CA LEU A 7 -12.29 13.15 26.80
C LEU A 7 -11.79 14.10 25.71
N ARG A 8 -11.50 15.37 26.05
CA ARG A 8 -10.93 16.33 25.10
C ARG A 8 -9.53 15.86 24.66
N LYS A 9 -8.67 15.49 25.61
CA LYS A 9 -7.30 15.02 25.34
C LYS A 9 -7.28 13.75 24.47
N GLU A 10 -8.13 12.78 24.77
CA GLU A 10 -8.28 11.54 24.00
C GLU A 10 -8.69 11.82 22.54
N LYS A 11 -9.67 12.71 22.31
CA LYS A 11 -10.07 13.12 20.94
C LYS A 11 -8.94 13.78 20.16
N PHE A 12 -8.16 14.64 20.80
CA PHE A 12 -7.00 15.27 20.15
C PHE A 12 -5.91 14.24 19.82
N ALA A 13 -5.64 13.29 20.72
CA ALA A 13 -4.69 12.21 20.49
C ALA A 13 -5.10 11.34 19.28
N LEU A 14 -6.37 10.94 19.21
CA LEU A 14 -6.92 10.22 18.05
C LEU A 14 -6.74 11.04 16.76
N ARG A 15 -7.06 12.33 16.78
CA ARG A 15 -6.92 13.20 15.59
C ARG A 15 -5.46 13.33 15.13
N LEU A 16 -4.52 13.43 16.07
CA LEU A 16 -3.09 13.49 15.76
C LEU A 16 -2.59 12.15 15.20
N GLU A 17 -3.01 11.04 15.79
CA GLU A 17 -2.65 9.70 15.31
C GLU A 17 -3.10 9.48 13.86
N HIS A 18 -4.34 9.82 13.52
CA HIS A 18 -4.83 9.76 12.13
C HIS A 18 -4.01 10.63 11.18
N PHE A 19 -3.60 11.82 11.61
CA PHE A 19 -2.74 12.69 10.81
C PHE A 19 -1.37 12.04 10.53
N MET A 20 -0.76 11.47 11.57
CA MET A 20 0.52 10.76 11.46
C MET A 20 0.40 9.54 10.54
N LEU A 21 -0.65 8.72 10.71
CA LEU A 21 -0.90 7.55 9.87
C LEU A 21 -1.13 7.94 8.41
N LYS A 22 -1.90 9.01 8.14
CA LYS A 22 -2.09 9.52 6.78
C LYS A 22 -0.77 9.92 6.12
N SER A 23 0.14 10.54 6.87
CA SER A 23 1.48 10.87 6.35
C SER A 23 2.30 9.62 5.97
N GLN A 24 2.19 8.55 6.77
CA GLN A 24 2.85 7.28 6.52
C GLN A 24 2.28 6.58 5.29
N VAL A 25 0.96 6.53 5.14
CA VAL A 25 0.27 5.97 3.95
C VAL A 25 0.73 6.67 2.67
N ILE A 26 0.76 8.01 2.66
CA ILE A 26 1.22 8.78 1.50
C ILE A 26 2.69 8.49 1.19
N SER A 27 3.54 8.42 2.21
CA SER A 27 4.95 8.07 2.04
C SER A 27 5.13 6.67 1.46
N LEU A 28 4.34 5.71 1.94
CA LEU A 28 4.35 4.33 1.46
C LEU A 28 3.90 4.22 0.00
N TYR A 29 2.83 4.93 -0.38
CA TYR A 29 2.37 4.96 -1.77
C TYR A 29 3.45 5.53 -2.71
N ARG A 30 4.14 6.60 -2.30
CA ARG A 30 5.28 7.14 -3.05
C ARG A 30 6.44 6.14 -3.14
N LYS A 31 6.66 5.34 -2.09
CA LYS A 31 7.67 4.26 -2.12
C LYS A 31 7.30 3.19 -3.16
N ALA A 32 6.02 2.78 -3.23
CA ALA A 32 5.53 1.87 -4.26
C ALA A 32 5.80 2.43 -5.67
N ILE A 33 5.41 3.68 -5.94
CA ILE A 33 5.66 4.36 -7.24
C ILE A 33 7.14 4.39 -7.60
N ARG A 34 8.03 4.68 -6.63
CA ARG A 34 9.48 4.71 -6.91
C ARG A 34 10.02 3.31 -7.16
N GLY A 35 9.53 2.32 -6.41
CA GLY A 35 9.94 0.93 -6.56
C GLY A 35 9.57 0.34 -7.91
N THR A 36 8.44 0.76 -8.51
CA THR A 36 8.06 0.32 -9.86
C THR A 36 8.91 0.91 -10.98
N ARG A 37 9.69 1.97 -10.73
CA ARG A 37 10.59 2.57 -11.74
C ARG A 37 11.72 1.64 -12.18
N GLY A 38 12.09 0.66 -11.35
CA GLY A 38 13.09 -0.35 -11.70
C GLY A 38 12.57 -1.39 -12.70
N ILE A 39 11.28 -1.38 -13.03
CA ILE A 39 10.68 -2.31 -13.99
C ILE A 39 11.04 -1.87 -15.42
N PRO A 40 11.76 -2.68 -16.20
CA PRO A 40 12.20 -2.31 -17.55
C PRO A 40 11.07 -2.33 -18.60
N PHE A 41 9.95 -3.00 -18.31
CA PHE A 41 8.80 -3.11 -19.22
C PHE A 41 7.67 -2.19 -18.79
N ASP A 42 7.23 -1.31 -19.68
CA ASP A 42 6.23 -0.28 -19.39
C ASP A 42 4.87 -0.86 -18.97
N GLU A 43 4.45 -1.96 -19.61
CA GLU A 43 3.18 -2.63 -19.30
C GLU A 43 3.20 -3.29 -17.92
N ALA A 44 4.29 -3.98 -17.56
CA ALA A 44 4.48 -4.50 -16.20
C ALA A 44 4.49 -3.39 -15.16
N ARG A 45 5.16 -2.27 -15.47
CA ARG A 45 5.22 -1.11 -14.58
C ARG A 45 3.83 -0.53 -14.33
N TYR A 46 3.06 -0.37 -15.39
CA TYR A 46 1.69 0.15 -15.32
C TYR A 46 0.79 -0.76 -14.49
N GLU A 47 0.74 -2.05 -14.80
CA GLU A 47 -0.11 -3.00 -14.08
C GLU A 47 0.30 -3.10 -12.60
N THR A 48 1.61 -3.18 -12.30
CA THR A 48 2.13 -3.21 -10.92
C THR A 48 1.69 -1.98 -10.13
N LEU A 49 1.80 -0.79 -10.73
CA LEU A 49 1.34 0.44 -10.10
C LEU A 49 -0.18 0.48 -9.92
N LYS A 50 -0.94 0.01 -10.90
CA LYS A 50 -2.40 -0.08 -10.86
C LYS A 50 -2.86 -1.01 -9.74
N TRP A 51 -2.22 -2.15 -9.56
CA TRP A 51 -2.53 -3.07 -8.47
C TRP A 51 -2.26 -2.47 -7.09
N PHE A 52 -1.10 -1.86 -6.88
CA PHE A 52 -0.85 -1.12 -5.64
C PHE A 52 -1.93 -0.07 -5.43
N ARG A 53 -2.24 0.74 -6.44
CA ARG A 53 -3.29 1.76 -6.35
C ARG A 53 -4.63 1.17 -5.93
N MET A 54 -5.06 0.05 -6.51
CA MET A 54 -6.31 -0.63 -6.15
C MET A 54 -6.34 -1.00 -4.66
N ASP A 55 -5.23 -1.48 -4.12
CA ASP A 55 -5.15 -1.86 -2.72
C ASP A 55 -5.19 -0.65 -1.76
N PHE A 56 -4.56 0.48 -2.14
CA PHE A 56 -4.72 1.74 -1.39
C PHE A 56 -6.16 2.28 -1.47
N GLU A 57 -6.81 2.20 -2.63
CA GLU A 57 -8.19 2.66 -2.81
C GLU A 57 -9.20 1.79 -2.06
N ARG A 58 -9.01 0.46 -2.02
CA ARG A 58 -9.84 -0.48 -1.24
C ARG A 58 -9.92 -0.08 0.23
N ASN A 59 -8.83 0.46 0.76
CA ASN A 59 -8.67 0.82 2.16
C ASN A 59 -8.89 2.32 2.46
N ARG A 60 -9.31 3.10 1.45
CA ARG A 60 -9.42 4.57 1.55
C ARG A 60 -10.33 5.05 2.69
N TRP A 61 -11.34 4.26 3.04
CA TRP A 61 -12.37 4.60 4.03
C TRP A 61 -12.12 4.01 5.40
N GLU A 62 -10.98 3.35 5.63
CA GLU A 62 -10.63 2.81 6.93
C GLU A 62 -10.38 3.95 7.93
N SER A 63 -11.02 3.85 9.10
CA SER A 63 -10.97 4.85 10.16
C SER A 63 -10.43 4.29 11.48
N ASP A 64 -10.23 2.97 11.57
CA ASP A 64 -9.61 2.36 12.74
C ASP A 64 -8.08 2.50 12.67
N PRO A 65 -7.43 3.25 13.59
CA PRO A 65 -5.98 3.43 13.60
C PRO A 65 -5.20 2.11 13.60
N ASP A 66 -5.69 1.09 14.30
CA ASP A 66 -4.96 -0.18 14.42
C ASP A 66 -5.04 -1.01 13.14
N ARG A 67 -6.19 -0.97 12.45
CA ARG A 67 -6.30 -1.52 11.09
C ARG A 67 -5.42 -0.77 10.10
N ILE A 68 -5.38 0.55 10.15
CA ILE A 68 -4.51 1.35 9.27
C ILE A 68 -3.04 0.96 9.50
N LYS A 69 -2.58 0.83 10.76
CA LYS A 69 -1.22 0.37 11.07
C LYS A 69 -0.95 -1.02 10.52
N TYR A 70 -1.87 -1.96 10.73
CA TYR A 70 -1.74 -3.32 10.22
C TYR A 70 -1.61 -3.34 8.69
N GLN A 71 -2.45 -2.58 7.99
CA GLN A 71 -2.40 -2.49 6.54
C GLN A 71 -1.12 -1.83 6.03
N ILE A 72 -0.63 -0.78 6.69
CA ILE A 72 0.68 -0.19 6.38
C ILE A 72 1.78 -1.26 6.46
N GLN A 73 1.80 -2.07 7.51
CA GLN A 73 2.80 -3.13 7.67
C GLN A 73 2.65 -4.23 6.62
N SER A 74 1.42 -4.66 6.34
CA SER A 74 1.11 -5.63 5.29
C SER A 74 1.60 -5.14 3.93
N MET A 75 1.21 -3.93 3.55
CA MET A 75 1.60 -3.30 2.29
C MET A 75 3.11 -3.05 2.18
N GLN A 76 3.79 -2.70 3.28
CA GLN A 76 5.25 -2.61 3.29
C GLN A 76 5.94 -3.93 2.97
N ARG A 77 5.43 -5.04 3.53
CA ARG A 77 5.91 -6.39 3.25
C ARG A 77 5.63 -6.76 1.81
N GLU A 78 4.43 -6.45 1.34
CA GLU A 78 4.00 -6.72 -0.01
C GLU A 78 4.87 -5.99 -1.04
N ILE A 79 5.09 -4.68 -0.89
CA ILE A 79 5.99 -3.89 -1.74
C ILE A 79 7.40 -4.50 -1.75
N LYS A 80 7.90 -4.95 -0.60
CA LYS A 80 9.24 -5.56 -0.49
C LYS A 80 9.32 -6.90 -1.23
N ASN A 81 8.26 -7.70 -1.17
CA ASN A 81 8.25 -9.06 -1.72
C ASN A 81 7.87 -9.08 -3.22
N SER A 82 6.99 -8.18 -3.64
CA SER A 82 6.40 -8.16 -5.00
C SER A 82 7.20 -7.36 -6.01
N LEU A 83 8.09 -6.45 -5.57
CA LEU A 83 9.02 -5.74 -6.43
C LEU A 83 10.34 -6.51 -6.51
N PRO A 84 10.58 -7.32 -7.55
CA PRO A 84 11.87 -7.95 -7.74
C PRO A 84 12.93 -6.91 -8.10
N ASN A 85 14.19 -7.28 -7.91
CA ASN A 85 15.29 -6.68 -8.66
C ASN A 85 15.14 -7.14 -10.12
N TYR A 86 14.33 -6.42 -10.89
CA TYR A 86 14.12 -6.75 -12.30
C TYR A 86 15.46 -6.64 -13.05
N ASP A 87 15.86 -7.73 -13.67
CA ASP A 87 16.90 -7.77 -14.70
C ASP A 87 16.23 -7.99 -16.08
N LEU A 88 16.85 -7.48 -17.15
CA LEU A 88 16.36 -7.55 -18.52
C LEU A 88 16.12 -9.00 -18.99
N SER A 89 16.80 -9.97 -18.37
CA SER A 89 16.64 -11.41 -18.60
C SER A 89 15.30 -11.97 -18.12
N MET A 90 14.55 -11.25 -17.27
CA MET A 90 13.24 -11.66 -16.76
C MET A 90 12.07 -11.28 -17.68
N ARG A 91 12.31 -10.98 -18.98
CA ARG A 91 11.22 -10.77 -19.95
C ARG A 91 10.40 -12.08 -20.06
N PRO A 92 9.16 -12.12 -19.59
CA PRO A 92 8.41 -13.37 -19.57
C PRO A 92 8.00 -13.75 -21.00
N ALA A 93 8.38 -14.96 -21.43
CA ALA A 93 8.02 -15.50 -22.75
C ALA A 93 6.49 -15.70 -22.92
N GLU A 94 5.76 -15.90 -21.81
CA GLU A 94 4.30 -16.12 -21.79
C GLU A 94 3.49 -15.03 -21.09
N GLY A 95 4.10 -13.87 -20.81
CA GLY A 95 3.42 -12.77 -20.13
C GLY A 95 3.34 -12.95 -18.61
N PHE A 96 4.13 -12.11 -17.94
CA PHE A 96 4.05 -11.64 -16.55
C PHE A 96 3.98 -12.67 -15.40
N PRO A 97 4.29 -12.28 -14.15
CA PRO A 97 4.36 -13.21 -13.02
C PRO A 97 3.03 -13.93 -12.71
N ARG A 98 3.13 -15.16 -12.21
CA ARG A 98 1.97 -16.06 -11.94
C ARG A 98 0.87 -15.49 -11.03
N PHE A 99 1.15 -14.49 -10.19
CA PHE A 99 0.18 -13.90 -9.26
C PHE A 99 -0.86 -12.97 -9.93
N TRP A 100 -0.63 -12.55 -11.19
CA TRP A 100 -1.56 -11.73 -11.97
C TRP A 100 -2.69 -12.51 -12.65
N LYS A 101 -2.57 -13.84 -12.77
CA LYS A 101 -3.60 -14.69 -13.40
C LYS A 101 -4.77 -15.04 -12.47
N GLN A 102 -4.70 -14.73 -11.17
CA GLN A 102 -5.70 -15.21 -10.18
C GLN A 102 -6.89 -14.26 -9.99
N SER A 103 -6.91 -13.07 -10.59
CA SER A 103 -7.96 -12.07 -10.39
C SER A 103 -9.02 -12.02 -11.50
N GLY A 104 -9.06 -13.01 -12.40
CA GLY A 104 -9.92 -12.97 -13.60
C GLY A 104 -10.48 -14.31 -14.09
N THR A 105 -10.53 -15.34 -13.25
CA THR A 105 -11.33 -16.54 -13.53
C THR A 105 -12.38 -16.70 -12.44
N GLU A 106 -13.63 -16.63 -12.88
CA GLU A 106 -14.83 -17.12 -12.19
C GLU A 106 -14.64 -18.53 -11.61
#